data_AF-A0A374URD4-F1
#
_entry.id   AF-A0A374URD4-F1
#
_cell.length_a   1.000
_cell.length_b   1.000
_cell.length_c   1.000
_cell.angle_alpha   90.00
_cell.angle_beta   90.00
_cell.angle_gamma   90.00
#
_symmetry.space_group_name_H-M   'P 1'
#
loop_
_entity.id
_entity.type
_entity.pdbx_description
1 polymer ?
#
loop_
_entity_poly.entity_id
_entity_poly.type
_entity_poly.pdbx_seq_one_letter_code
_entity_poly.pdbx_strand_id
1 'polypeptide(L)'
;MKVRDMSFNEEQKKEIKTIKERKITVRLSDADCDRLARKCGEYGLTIGELIENFVGDLVGGTYSNGSDERDYANKWFERCWFGMFPEETLLKFLLCTGYDVYDDFLEIIDDIENGYAELEDYKKDQSVFDEEEIEFLKTNIDDWEKQIAEIKSDYLKKNEKADWEKEVEKVNEWWKAKEM
;
A
#
# COMPACT_ATOMS: atom_id res chain seq x y z
N MET A 1 -10.08 18.97 -22.26
CA MET A 1 -8.94 18.28 -21.63
C MET A 1 -8.26 19.29 -20.69
N LYS A 2 -8.61 19.30 -19.40
CA LYS A 2 -7.93 20.14 -18.41
C LYS A 2 -6.76 19.34 -17.86
N VAL A 3 -5.56 19.66 -18.31
CA VAL A 3 -4.32 19.16 -17.70
C VAL A 3 -4.31 19.67 -16.26
N ARG A 4 -4.35 18.74 -15.29
CA ARG A 4 -4.18 19.05 -13.86
C ARG A 4 -2.73 19.45 -13.65
N ASP A 5 -2.41 20.70 -13.94
CA ASP A 5 -1.15 21.31 -13.55
C ASP A 5 -1.30 21.82 -12.10
N MET A 6 -1.49 20.89 -11.14
CA MET A 6 -1.20 21.22 -9.75
C MET A 6 0.31 21.40 -9.71
N SER A 7 0.77 22.65 -9.57
CA SER A 7 2.21 22.91 -9.51
C SER A 7 2.81 22.08 -8.38
N PHE A 8 3.95 21.45 -8.60
CA PHE A 8 4.73 20.67 -7.63
C PHE A 8 4.79 21.31 -6.22
N ASN A 9 4.79 22.65 -6.16
CA ASN A 9 4.76 23.43 -4.93
C ASN A 9 3.47 23.30 -4.09
N GLU A 10 2.31 23.02 -4.69
CA GLU A 10 1.05 22.86 -3.96
C GLU A 10 0.90 21.47 -3.33
N GLU A 11 1.34 20.42 -4.03
CA GLU A 11 1.37 19.06 -3.50
C GLU A 11 2.36 18.95 -2.34
N GLN A 12 3.57 19.49 -2.52
CA GLN A 12 4.56 19.55 -1.44
C GLN A 12 4.05 20.31 -0.21
N LYS A 13 3.31 21.42 -0.41
CA LYS A 13 2.67 22.15 0.71
C LYS A 13 1.59 21.32 1.41
N LYS A 14 0.89 20.43 0.71
CA LYS A 14 -0.09 19.52 1.33
C LYS A 14 0.65 18.45 2.13
N GLU A 15 1.70 17.87 1.58
CA GLU A 15 2.53 16.86 2.26
C GLU A 15 3.20 17.41 3.52
N ILE A 16 3.77 18.61 3.48
CA ILE A 16 4.37 19.25 4.67
C ILE A 16 3.36 19.42 5.81
N LYS A 17 2.08 19.67 5.49
CA LYS A 17 1.02 19.79 6.51
C LYS A 17 0.68 18.48 7.20
N THR A 18 1.04 17.33 6.62
CA THR A 18 0.77 16.01 7.20
C THR A 18 1.93 15.48 8.04
N ILE A 19 3.07 16.19 8.08
CA ILE A 19 4.22 15.85 8.93
C ILE A 19 3.78 15.80 10.39
N LYS A 20 4.00 14.64 11.02
CA LYS A 20 3.73 14.36 12.42
C LYS A 20 4.69 13.27 12.89
N GLU A 21 4.96 13.20 14.20
CA GLU A 21 5.74 12.12 14.78
C GLU A 21 5.07 10.77 14.50
N ARG A 22 5.87 9.78 14.07
CA ARG A 22 5.45 8.40 13.80
C ARG A 22 6.25 7.45 14.68
N LYS A 23 5.61 6.41 15.20
CA LYS A 23 6.29 5.37 16.00
C LYS A 23 6.71 4.21 15.12
N ILE A 24 8.01 4.02 14.95
CA ILE A 24 8.60 2.89 14.22
C ILE A 24 9.17 1.89 15.22
N THR A 25 8.75 0.63 15.12
CA THR A 25 9.29 -0.45 15.94
C THR A 25 10.34 -1.23 15.17
N VAL A 26 11.56 -1.30 15.70
CA VAL A 26 12.69 -2.01 15.08
C VAL A 26 13.30 -3.03 16.06
N ARG A 27 13.92 -4.07 15.51
CA ARG A 27 14.67 -5.06 16.29
C ARG A 27 16.17 -4.78 16.13
N LEU A 28 16.81 -4.30 17.19
CA LEU A 28 18.22 -3.94 17.23
C LEU A 28 18.89 -4.64 18.43
N SER A 29 20.18 -4.95 18.31
CA SER A 29 20.97 -5.36 19.46
C SER A 29 21.36 -4.16 20.32
N ASP A 30 21.71 -4.37 21.58
CA ASP A 30 22.21 -3.28 22.45
C ASP A 30 23.43 -2.57 21.84
N ALA A 31 24.32 -3.32 21.17
CA ALA A 31 25.47 -2.78 20.47
C ALA A 31 25.10 -1.92 19.26
N ASP A 32 23.99 -2.22 18.58
CA ASP A 32 23.47 -1.36 17.51
C ASP A 32 22.92 -0.06 18.08
N CYS A 33 22.17 -0.14 19.18
CA CYS A 33 21.65 1.03 19.90
C CYS A 33 22.79 1.95 20.34
N ASP A 34 23.86 1.42 20.93
CA ASP A 34 25.03 2.19 21.35
C ASP A 34 25.76 2.87 20.19
N ARG A 35 25.95 2.14 19.08
CA ARG A 35 26.60 2.70 17.88
C ARG A 35 25.76 3.81 17.26
N LEU A 36 24.44 3.63 17.21
CA LEU A 36 23.51 4.63 16.69
C LEU A 36 23.49 5.87 17.58
N ALA A 37 23.39 5.69 18.90
CA ALA A 37 23.41 6.78 19.87
C ALA A 37 24.72 7.59 19.82
N ARG A 38 25.88 6.91 19.73
CA ARG A 38 27.18 7.58 19.57
C ARG A 38 27.25 8.38 18.27
N LYS A 39 26.88 7.77 17.15
CA LYS A 39 26.86 8.45 15.85
C LYS A 39 25.98 9.70 15.90
N CYS A 40 24.78 9.62 16.48
CA CYS A 40 23.91 10.78 16.58
C CYS A 40 24.49 11.85 17.52
N GLY A 41 24.99 11.44 18.69
CA GLY A 41 25.58 12.33 19.68
C GLY A 41 26.81 13.10 19.20
N GLU A 42 27.65 12.51 18.34
CA GLU A 42 28.81 13.19 17.73
C GLU A 42 28.42 14.39 16.87
N TYR A 43 27.21 14.39 16.30
CA TYR A 43 26.71 15.46 15.42
C TYR A 43 25.53 16.24 16.03
N GLY A 44 25.22 16.02 17.31
CA GLY A 44 24.12 16.71 17.99
C GLY A 44 22.73 16.34 17.48
N LEU A 45 22.58 15.17 16.86
CA LEU A 45 21.31 14.65 16.36
C LEU A 45 20.66 13.73 17.40
N THR A 46 19.34 13.65 17.34
CA THR A 46 18.57 12.54 17.90
C THR A 46 18.58 11.36 16.92
N ILE A 47 18.27 10.17 17.44
CA ILE A 47 18.07 8.99 16.58
C ILE A 47 16.88 9.19 15.64
N GLY A 48 15.83 9.87 16.10
CA GLY A 48 14.65 10.20 15.29
C GLY A 48 15.03 11.03 14.07
N GLU A 49 15.75 12.15 14.26
CA GLU A 49 16.19 13.02 13.16
C GLU A 49 17.06 12.27 12.14
N LEU A 50 17.96 11.38 12.60
CA LEU A 50 18.77 10.57 11.67
C LEU A 50 17.90 9.65 10.80
N ILE A 51 16.89 9.00 11.39
CA ILE A 51 15.99 8.10 10.67
C ILE A 51 15.05 8.89 9.75
N GLU A 52 14.52 10.04 10.18
CA GLU A 52 13.68 10.92 9.37
C GLU A 52 14.39 11.36 8.09
N ASN A 53 15.66 11.80 8.21
CA ASN A 53 16.48 12.20 7.07
C ASN A 53 16.76 11.01 6.14
N PHE A 54 17.14 9.84 6.69
CA PHE A 54 17.42 8.66 5.88
C PHE A 54 16.19 8.15 5.12
N VAL A 55 15.03 8.10 5.78
CA VAL A 55 13.75 7.75 5.14
C VAL A 55 13.40 8.79 4.07
N GLY A 56 13.62 10.08 4.35
CA GLY A 56 13.47 11.16 3.38
C GLY A 56 14.27 10.91 2.09
N ASP A 57 15.53 10.49 2.19
CA ASP A 57 16.34 10.14 1.02
C ASP A 57 15.87 8.87 0.32
N LEU A 58 15.43 7.85 1.07
CA LEU A 58 14.92 6.59 0.51
C LEU A 58 13.66 6.79 -0.36
N VAL A 59 12.74 7.66 0.07
CA VAL A 59 11.45 7.87 -0.63
C VAL A 59 11.42 9.15 -1.46
N GLY A 60 12.49 9.93 -1.45
CA GLY A 60 12.52 11.27 -2.06
C GLY A 60 11.57 12.27 -1.41
N GLY A 61 11.33 12.12 -0.10
CA GLY A 61 10.33 12.85 0.67
C GLY A 61 10.80 14.21 1.20
N THR A 62 10.01 14.76 2.12
CA THR A 62 10.15 16.13 2.67
C THR A 62 11.50 16.45 3.33
N TYR A 63 12.23 15.45 3.83
CA TYR A 63 13.53 15.58 4.47
C TYR A 63 14.70 15.04 3.63
N SER A 64 14.58 15.01 2.30
CA SER A 64 15.68 14.56 1.44
C SER A 64 16.86 15.54 1.45
N ASN A 65 18.06 15.00 1.66
CA ASN A 65 19.33 15.74 1.72
C ASN A 65 19.93 16.04 0.34
N GLY A 66 19.38 15.45 -0.73
CA GLY A 66 19.83 15.71 -2.09
C GLY A 66 19.48 14.62 -3.09
N SER A 67 19.89 14.80 -4.34
CA SER A 67 19.76 13.76 -5.37
C SER A 67 20.78 12.64 -5.16
N ASP A 68 22.00 12.99 -4.76
CA ASP A 68 23.10 12.06 -4.63
C ASP A 68 22.85 11.08 -3.47
N GLU A 69 22.35 11.58 -2.34
CA GLU A 69 21.95 10.78 -1.18
C GLU A 69 20.86 9.78 -1.53
N ARG A 70 19.82 10.22 -2.25
CA ARG A 70 18.76 9.35 -2.77
C ARG A 70 19.30 8.30 -3.74
N ASP A 71 20.22 8.66 -4.63
CA ASP A 71 20.86 7.70 -5.53
C ASP A 71 21.65 6.64 -4.75
N TYR A 72 22.34 7.03 -3.66
CA TYR A 72 23.02 6.08 -2.79
C TYR A 72 22.03 5.22 -1.98
N ALA A 73 20.92 5.78 -1.51
CA ALA A 73 19.87 5.04 -0.82
C ALA A 73 19.24 3.99 -1.74
N ASN A 74 18.93 4.35 -2.98
CA ASN A 74 18.41 3.43 -3.99
C ASN A 74 19.42 2.31 -4.32
N LYS A 75 20.69 2.65 -4.53
CA LYS A 75 21.75 1.65 -4.73
C LYS A 75 21.93 0.72 -3.53
N TRP A 76 21.73 1.21 -2.31
CA TRP A 76 21.73 0.36 -1.12
C TRP A 76 20.53 -0.60 -1.16
N PHE A 77 19.33 -0.08 -1.41
CA PHE A 77 18.08 -0.83 -1.46
C PHE A 77 18.15 -1.97 -2.50
N GLU A 78 18.58 -1.66 -3.73
CA GLU A 78 18.67 -2.61 -4.84
C GLU A 78 19.64 -3.77 -4.57
N ARG A 79 20.68 -3.56 -3.75
CA ARG A 79 21.66 -4.61 -3.39
C ARG A 79 21.23 -5.45 -2.20
N CYS A 80 20.31 -4.96 -1.38
CA CYS A 80 19.81 -5.73 -0.26
C CYS A 80 19.06 -6.96 -0.78
N TRP A 81 19.04 -8.04 0.01
CA TRP A 81 18.39 -9.29 -0.39
C TRP A 81 16.93 -9.08 -0.82
N PHE A 82 16.21 -8.16 -0.15
CA PHE A 82 14.83 -7.81 -0.46
C PHE A 82 14.67 -7.02 -1.78
N GLY A 83 15.69 -6.25 -2.20
CA GLY A 83 15.68 -5.55 -3.49
C GLY A 83 16.15 -6.45 -4.63
N MET A 84 17.13 -7.32 -4.36
CA MET A 84 17.70 -8.24 -5.34
C MET A 84 16.79 -9.42 -5.66
N PHE A 85 16.06 -9.92 -4.66
CA PHE A 85 15.15 -11.06 -4.79
C PHE A 85 13.77 -10.72 -4.23
N PRO A 86 13.03 -9.79 -4.88
CA PRO A 86 11.70 -9.42 -4.42
C PRO A 86 10.74 -10.60 -4.61
N GLU A 87 9.86 -10.80 -3.63
CA GLU A 87 8.75 -11.76 -3.77
C GLU A 87 7.73 -11.24 -4.79
N GLU A 88 7.22 -12.11 -5.66
CA GLU A 88 6.17 -11.80 -6.63
C GLU A 88 4.78 -11.90 -6.00
N THR A 89 4.52 -11.03 -5.03
CA THR A 89 3.23 -10.95 -4.32
C THR A 89 2.15 -10.24 -5.14
N LEU A 90 0.89 -10.46 -4.80
CA LEU A 90 -0.24 -9.73 -5.39
C LEU A 90 -0.11 -8.24 -5.14
N LEU A 91 0.31 -7.83 -3.94
CA LEU A 91 0.54 -6.42 -3.61
C LEU A 91 1.55 -5.77 -4.58
N LYS A 92 2.69 -6.44 -4.83
CA LYS A 92 3.68 -5.96 -5.79
C LYS A 92 3.07 -5.86 -7.20
N PHE A 93 2.30 -6.86 -7.62
CA PHE A 93 1.62 -6.85 -8.92
C PHE A 93 0.67 -5.65 -9.07
N LEU A 94 -0.15 -5.37 -8.06
CA LEU A 94 -1.08 -4.24 -8.06
C LEU A 94 -0.31 -2.90 -8.18
N LEU A 95 0.69 -2.70 -7.31
CA LEU A 95 1.51 -1.49 -7.27
C LEU A 95 2.31 -1.26 -8.57
N CYS A 96 2.85 -2.31 -9.17
CA CYS A 96 3.65 -2.19 -10.41
C CYS A 96 2.78 -2.03 -11.66
N THR A 97 1.56 -2.56 -11.66
CA THR A 97 0.63 -2.42 -12.79
C THR A 97 -0.09 -1.06 -12.76
N GLY A 98 -0.11 -0.40 -11.59
CA GLY A 98 -0.69 0.92 -11.42
C GLY A 98 -2.15 0.90 -10.96
N TYR A 99 -2.61 -0.23 -10.42
CA TYR A 99 -3.91 -0.30 -9.73
C TYR A 99 -3.82 0.48 -8.41
N ASP A 100 -4.85 1.26 -8.11
CA ASP A 100 -5.05 1.72 -6.74
C ASP A 100 -5.43 0.52 -5.87
N VAL A 101 -4.67 0.32 -4.79
CA VAL A 101 -4.84 -0.86 -3.94
C VAL A 101 -6.21 -0.87 -3.26
N TYR A 102 -6.78 0.29 -2.95
CA TYR A 102 -8.09 0.38 -2.33
C TYR A 102 -9.19 0.46 -3.38
N ASP A 103 -9.21 1.55 -4.16
CA ASP A 103 -10.32 1.85 -5.08
C ASP A 103 -10.47 0.79 -6.18
N ASP A 104 -9.36 0.30 -6.75
CA ASP A 104 -9.41 -0.66 -7.86
C ASP A 104 -9.41 -2.14 -7.39
N PHE A 105 -9.27 -2.41 -6.09
CA PHE A 105 -9.12 -3.78 -5.60
C PHE A 105 -9.84 -4.08 -4.29
N LEU A 106 -9.42 -3.51 -3.15
CA LEU A 106 -10.01 -3.86 -1.85
C LEU A 106 -11.48 -3.45 -1.74
N GLU A 107 -11.86 -2.27 -2.27
CA GLU A 107 -13.26 -1.82 -2.29
C GLU A 107 -14.14 -2.80 -3.08
N ILE A 108 -13.66 -3.26 -4.24
CA ILE A 108 -14.39 -4.24 -5.07
C ILE A 108 -14.54 -5.58 -4.34
N ILE A 109 -13.51 -6.03 -3.61
CA ILE A 109 -13.59 -7.25 -2.80
C ILE A 109 -14.67 -7.10 -1.71
N ASP A 110 -14.66 -5.97 -0.98
CA ASP A 110 -15.64 -5.69 0.07
C ASP A 110 -17.06 -5.56 -0.51
N ASP A 111 -17.23 -4.93 -1.67
CA ASP A 111 -18.51 -4.77 -2.36
C ASP A 111 -19.10 -6.12 -2.82
N ILE A 112 -18.27 -7.05 -3.31
CA ILE A 112 -18.69 -8.41 -3.63
C ILE A 112 -19.18 -9.13 -2.36
N GLU A 113 -18.41 -9.05 -1.27
CA GLU A 113 -18.77 -9.69 0.01
C GLU A 113 -20.08 -9.13 0.57
N ASN A 114 -20.24 -7.80 0.57
CA ASN A 114 -21.46 -7.12 1.01
C ASN A 114 -22.65 -7.45 0.11
N GLY A 115 -22.46 -7.47 -1.21
CA GLY A 115 -23.51 -7.82 -2.15
C GLY A 115 -24.03 -9.25 -1.94
N TYR A 116 -23.14 -10.22 -1.70
CA TYR A 116 -23.57 -11.57 -1.35
C TYR A 116 -24.30 -11.64 0.00
N ALA A 117 -23.89 -10.84 1.00
CA ALA A 117 -24.58 -10.77 2.27
C ALA A 117 -26.00 -10.21 2.13
N GLU A 118 -26.18 -9.15 1.33
CA GLU A 118 -27.49 -8.57 1.02
C GLU A 118 -28.40 -9.57 0.29
N LEU A 119 -27.86 -10.31 -0.69
CA LEU A 119 -28.59 -11.37 -1.37
C LEU A 119 -29.04 -12.49 -0.41
N GLU A 120 -28.23 -12.85 0.59
CA GLU A 120 -28.62 -13.82 1.62
C GLU A 120 -29.69 -13.28 2.56
N ASP A 121 -29.67 -11.99 2.90
CA ASP A 121 -30.71 -11.39 3.72
C ASP A 121 -32.04 -11.26 2.97
N TYR A 122 -32.01 -10.92 1.68
CA TYR A 122 -33.19 -10.98 0.81
C TYR A 122 -33.81 -12.39 0.72
N LYS A 123 -32.98 -13.43 0.67
CA LYS A 123 -33.47 -14.82 0.69
C LYS A 123 -34.22 -15.16 1.98
N LYS A 124 -33.84 -14.54 3.12
CA LYS A 124 -34.51 -14.73 4.41
C LYS A 124 -35.80 -13.90 4.52
N ASP A 125 -35.77 -12.68 4.00
CA ASP A 125 -36.90 -11.75 4.02
C ASP A 125 -37.05 -10.98 2.70
N GLN A 126 -37.94 -11.47 1.84
CA GLN A 126 -38.22 -10.89 0.53
C GLN A 126 -38.98 -9.56 0.60
N SER A 127 -39.37 -9.09 1.79
CA SER A 127 -40.03 -7.80 1.97
C SER A 127 -39.07 -6.62 2.11
N VAL A 128 -37.77 -6.90 2.26
CA VAL A 128 -36.73 -5.90 2.52
C VAL A 128 -36.28 -5.17 1.24
N PHE A 129 -36.34 -5.86 0.09
CA PHE A 129 -35.91 -5.34 -1.21
C PHE A 129 -36.93 -5.70 -2.28
N ASP A 130 -37.05 -4.87 -3.32
CA ASP A 130 -37.84 -5.25 -4.50
C ASP A 130 -37.05 -6.10 -5.51
N GLU A 131 -37.75 -6.70 -6.46
CA GLU A 131 -37.13 -7.60 -7.46
C GLU A 131 -36.16 -6.85 -8.40
N GLU A 132 -36.39 -5.55 -8.65
CA GLU A 132 -35.54 -4.74 -9.54
C GLU A 132 -34.20 -4.40 -8.85
N GLU A 133 -34.24 -4.05 -7.56
CA GLU A 133 -33.05 -3.82 -6.72
C GLU A 133 -32.14 -5.04 -6.67
N ILE A 134 -32.73 -6.23 -6.51
CA ILE A 134 -31.97 -7.50 -6.45
C ILE A 134 -31.34 -7.84 -7.80
N GLU A 135 -32.03 -7.58 -8.90
CA GLU A 135 -31.47 -7.83 -10.24
C GLU A 135 -30.32 -6.86 -10.57
N PHE A 136 -30.46 -5.59 -10.16
CA PHE A 136 -29.38 -4.61 -10.25
C PHE A 136 -28.18 -5.02 -9.39
N LEU A 137 -28.40 -5.48 -8.16
CA LEU A 137 -27.34 -5.95 -7.27
C LEU A 137 -26.57 -7.15 -7.86
N LYS A 138 -27.26 -8.14 -8.40
CA LYS A 138 -26.61 -9.28 -9.09
C LYS A 138 -25.76 -8.82 -10.27
N THR A 139 -26.27 -7.86 -11.05
CA THR A 139 -25.53 -7.31 -12.19
C THR A 139 -24.24 -6.64 -11.73
N ASN A 140 -24.28 -5.87 -10.64
CA ASN A 140 -23.09 -5.26 -10.06
C ASN A 140 -22.09 -6.31 -9.56
N ILE A 141 -22.56 -7.33 -8.83
CA ILE A 141 -21.72 -8.43 -8.35
C ILE A 141 -21.03 -9.13 -9.53
N ASP A 142 -21.76 -9.46 -10.59
CA ASP A 142 -21.21 -10.10 -11.79
C ASP A 142 -20.11 -9.24 -12.44
N ASP A 143 -20.28 -7.91 -12.46
CA ASP A 143 -19.30 -6.99 -13.06
C ASP A 143 -18.07 -6.78 -12.15
N TRP A 144 -18.25 -6.76 -10.83
CA TRP A 144 -17.15 -6.74 -9.86
C TRP A 144 -16.35 -8.05 -9.88
N GLU A 145 -17.03 -9.19 -9.93
CA GLU A 145 -16.37 -10.50 -10.02
C GLU A 145 -15.53 -10.63 -11.30
N LYS A 146 -16.01 -10.10 -12.43
CA LYS A 146 -15.22 -10.06 -13.67
C LYS A 146 -13.93 -9.24 -13.51
N GLN A 147 -14.01 -8.06 -12.88
CA GLN A 147 -12.84 -7.22 -12.64
C GLN A 147 -11.80 -7.94 -11.78
N ILE A 148 -12.22 -8.56 -10.66
CA ILE A 148 -11.34 -9.34 -9.80
C ILE A 148 -10.80 -10.57 -10.53
N ALA A 149 -11.60 -11.24 -11.37
CA ALA A 149 -11.17 -12.40 -12.15
C ALA A 149 -10.09 -12.04 -13.17
N GLU A 150 -10.16 -10.85 -13.80
CA GLU A 150 -9.11 -10.34 -14.69
C GLU A 150 -7.79 -10.12 -13.94
N ILE A 151 -7.83 -9.41 -12.80
CA ILE A 151 -6.67 -9.18 -11.93
C ILE A 151 -6.06 -10.51 -11.48
N LYS A 152 -6.91 -11.43 -10.98
CA LYS A 152 -6.50 -12.76 -10.52
C LYS A 152 -5.84 -13.56 -11.64
N SER A 153 -6.42 -13.56 -12.83
CA SER A 153 -5.89 -14.24 -14.01
C SER A 153 -4.50 -13.70 -14.39
N ASP A 154 -4.35 -12.38 -14.46
CA ASP A 154 -3.08 -11.75 -14.84
C ASP A 154 -1.97 -11.97 -13.81
N TYR A 155 -2.32 -11.92 -12.51
CA TYR A 155 -1.39 -12.25 -11.44
C TYR A 155 -0.95 -13.72 -11.48
N LEU A 156 -1.91 -14.65 -11.60
CA LEU A 156 -1.63 -16.09 -11.56
C LEU A 156 -0.89 -16.61 -12.80
N LYS A 157 -0.96 -15.92 -13.95
CA LYS A 157 -0.11 -16.23 -15.13
C LYS A 157 1.38 -16.25 -14.80
N LYS A 158 1.81 -15.44 -13.82
CA LYS A 158 3.22 -15.37 -13.37
C LYS A 158 3.44 -16.07 -12.03
N ASN A 159 2.35 -16.41 -11.33
CA ASN A 159 2.35 -16.91 -9.95
C ASN A 159 1.39 -18.10 -9.79
N GLU A 160 1.52 -19.11 -10.64
CA GLU A 160 0.56 -20.24 -10.74
C GLU A 160 0.32 -20.98 -9.41
N LYS A 161 1.29 -20.96 -8.51
CA LYS A 161 1.25 -21.65 -7.20
C LYS A 161 0.82 -20.74 -6.05
N ALA A 162 0.53 -19.47 -6.32
CA ALA A 162 0.10 -18.55 -5.28
C ALA A 162 -1.27 -18.94 -4.75
N ASP A 163 -1.43 -18.77 -3.44
CA ASP A 163 -2.68 -18.94 -2.73
C ASP A 163 -3.40 -17.59 -2.75
N TRP A 164 -4.47 -17.50 -3.55
CA TRP A 164 -5.14 -16.23 -3.83
C TRP A 164 -5.65 -15.58 -2.55
N GLU A 165 -6.32 -16.36 -1.71
CA GLU A 165 -6.93 -15.87 -0.47
C GLU A 165 -5.86 -15.33 0.49
N LYS A 166 -4.73 -16.02 0.63
CA LYS A 166 -3.60 -15.51 1.42
C LYS A 166 -2.97 -14.25 0.85
N GLU A 167 -2.90 -14.14 -0.48
CA GLU A 167 -2.36 -12.93 -1.12
C GLU A 167 -3.29 -11.72 -0.92
N VAL A 168 -4.62 -11.92 -1.00
CA VAL A 168 -5.62 -10.88 -0.66
C VAL A 168 -5.47 -10.45 0.81
N GLU A 169 -5.31 -11.40 1.73
CA GLU A 169 -5.09 -11.12 3.15
C GLU A 169 -3.86 -10.22 3.37
N LYS A 170 -2.72 -10.54 2.74
CA LYS A 170 -1.51 -9.72 2.81
C LYS A 170 -1.72 -8.30 2.28
N VAL A 171 -2.49 -8.13 1.20
CA VAL A 171 -2.82 -6.81 0.65
C VAL A 171 -3.63 -5.99 1.68
N ASN A 172 -4.62 -6.61 2.31
CA ASN A 172 -5.44 -5.97 3.34
C ASN A 172 -4.62 -5.62 4.60
N GLU A 173 -3.75 -6.51 5.06
CA GLU A 173 -2.84 -6.24 6.19
C GLU A 173 -1.92 -5.06 5.90
N TRP A 174 -1.35 -5.01 4.69
CA TRP A 174 -0.52 -3.88 4.25
C TRP A 174 -1.31 -2.57 4.23
N TRP A 175 -2.53 -2.58 3.68
CA TRP A 175 -3.38 -1.39 3.62
C TRP A 175 -3.70 -0.83 5.01
N LYS A 176 -4.05 -1.72 5.96
CA LYS A 176 -4.31 -1.34 7.36
C LYS A 176 -3.07 -0.78 8.05
N ALA A 177 -1.88 -1.28 7.72
CA ALA A 177 -0.61 -0.82 8.28
C ALA A 177 -0.09 0.49 7.67
N LYS A 178 -0.49 0.83 6.44
CA LYS A 178 0.00 2.01 5.69
C LYS A 178 -0.31 3.34 6.37
N GLU A 179 -1.45 3.46 7.05
CA GLU A 179 -1.92 4.72 7.65
C GLU A 179 -1.27 5.04 9.02
N MET A 180 -0.42 4.15 9.55
CA MET A 180 0.26 4.30 10.85
C MET A 180 1.26 5.45 10.89
#